data_AF-A0A0F8WK25-F1
#
_entry.id   AF-A0A0F8WK25-F1
#
_cell.length_a   1.000
_cell.length_b   1.000
_cell.length_c   1.000
_cell.angle_alpha   90.00
_cell.angle_beta   90.00
_cell.angle_gamma   90.00
#
_symmetry.space_group_name_H-M   'P 1'
#
loop_
_entity.id
_entity.type
_entity.pdbx_description
1 polymer ?
#
loop_
_entity_poly.entity_id
_entity_poly.type
_entity_poly.pdbx_seq_one_letter_code
_entity_poly.pdbx_strand_id
1 'polypeptide(L)'
;MFVSIYAFRGDIDEHKVAEMNKQIAIIAKMRYDGFHCAVWHFPAYPDGTPPENLGGGVGFTYVQPIISSFLSWDTWRELWGGYVFVVSCLEFNHNELLDYLKTQFHKVEGIKVYDLKLPYMRKGGS
;
A
#
# COMPACT_ATOMS: atom_id res chain seq x y z
N MET A 1 10.30 -9.39 8.83
CA MET A 1 9.06 -8.79 8.28
C MET A 1 9.50 -7.89 7.16
N PHE A 2 9.01 -8.16 5.96
CA PHE A 2 9.41 -7.50 4.74
C PHE A 2 8.44 -6.36 4.48
N VAL A 3 8.96 -5.15 4.41
CA VAL A 3 8.19 -3.93 4.15
C VAL A 3 8.65 -3.33 2.84
N SER A 4 7.71 -2.95 1.99
CA SER A 4 7.99 -2.19 0.79
C SER A 4 7.02 -1.06 0.61
N ILE A 5 7.55 0.08 0.20
CA ILE A 5 6.78 1.31 -0.01
C ILE A 5 7.00 1.75 -1.44
N TYR A 6 5.91 1.95 -2.17
CA TYR A 6 5.93 2.42 -3.55
C TYR A 6 5.12 3.71 -3.65
N ALA A 7 5.74 4.75 -4.20
CA ALA A 7 5.03 5.95 -4.63
C ALA A 7 4.49 5.72 -6.03
N PHE A 8 3.28 6.20 -6.30
CA PHE A 8 2.71 6.15 -7.63
C PHE A 8 2.04 7.49 -8.01
N ARG A 9 1.91 7.71 -9.32
CA ARG A 9 1.01 8.71 -9.91
C ARG A 9 0.06 8.06 -10.90
N GLY A 10 -1.22 8.36 -10.75
CA GLY A 10 -2.29 7.87 -11.60
C GLY A 10 -3.63 7.79 -10.86
N ASP A 11 -4.70 7.62 -11.62
CA ASP A 11 -6.04 7.47 -11.07
C ASP A 11 -6.16 6.19 -10.24
N ILE A 12 -6.74 6.36 -9.06
CA ILE A 12 -6.98 5.30 -8.09
C ILE A 12 -8.29 5.58 -7.34
N ASP A 13 -9.07 4.53 -7.16
CA ASP A 13 -10.28 4.52 -6.34
C ASP A 13 -10.31 3.22 -5.51
N GLU A 14 -11.26 3.12 -4.59
CA GLU A 14 -11.39 1.97 -3.70
C GLU A 14 -11.60 0.64 -4.45
N HIS A 15 -12.31 0.66 -5.59
CA HIS A 15 -12.59 -0.55 -6.36
C HIS A 15 -11.31 -1.07 -7.02
N LYS A 16 -10.56 -0.18 -7.67
CA LYS A 16 -9.26 -0.52 -8.26
C LYS A 16 -8.28 -0.98 -7.18
N VAL A 17 -8.27 -0.35 -6.00
CA VAL A 17 -7.47 -0.83 -4.85
C VAL A 17 -7.84 -2.25 -4.44
N ALA A 18 -9.14 -2.56 -4.32
CA ALA A 18 -9.60 -3.89 -3.95
C ALA A 18 -9.18 -4.97 -4.96
N GLU A 19 -9.24 -4.67 -6.26
CA GLU A 19 -8.77 -5.56 -7.32
C GLU A 19 -7.25 -5.75 -7.27
N MET A 20 -6.51 -4.65 -7.16
CA MET A 20 -5.05 -4.68 -7.11
C MET A 20 -4.54 -5.43 -5.87
N ASN A 21 -5.18 -5.27 -4.70
CA ASN A 21 -4.80 -5.97 -3.48
C ASN A 21 -4.78 -7.49 -3.62
N LYS A 22 -5.68 -8.07 -4.43
CA LYS A 22 -5.68 -9.51 -4.73
C LYS A 22 -4.40 -9.91 -5.46
N GLN A 23 -4.02 -9.16 -6.49
CA GLN A 23 -2.83 -9.44 -7.28
C GLN A 23 -1.54 -9.19 -6.49
N ILE A 24 -1.49 -8.11 -5.71
CA ILE A 24 -0.37 -7.80 -4.83
C ILE A 24 -0.19 -8.91 -3.79
N ALA A 25 -1.28 -9.41 -3.19
CA ALA A 25 -1.19 -10.50 -2.26
C ALA A 25 -0.63 -11.78 -2.91
N ILE A 26 -1.01 -12.09 -4.15
CA ILE A 26 -0.44 -13.22 -4.90
C ILE A 26 1.08 -13.04 -5.10
N ILE A 27 1.51 -11.89 -5.62
CA ILE A 27 2.93 -11.59 -5.87
C ILE A 27 3.72 -11.63 -4.55
N ALA A 28 3.15 -11.09 -3.48
CA ALA A 28 3.74 -11.05 -2.15
C ALA A 28 3.62 -12.37 -1.37
N LYS A 29 3.09 -13.42 -2.00
CA LYS A 29 2.85 -14.76 -1.41
C LYS A 29 2.01 -14.71 -0.12
N MET A 30 1.13 -13.73 -0.03
CA MET A 30 0.23 -13.51 1.08
C MET A 30 -1.08 -14.29 0.88
N ARG A 31 -1.65 -14.80 1.97
CA ARG A 31 -2.94 -15.48 1.95
C ARG A 31 -4.08 -14.47 1.99
N TYR A 32 -4.70 -14.20 0.84
CA TYR A 32 -5.83 -13.28 0.71
C TYR A 32 -7.17 -14.00 0.98
N ASP A 33 -7.60 -14.07 2.24
CA ASP A 33 -8.82 -14.81 2.65
C ASP A 33 -10.11 -13.95 2.67
N GLY A 34 -10.11 -12.78 2.02
CA GLY A 34 -11.33 -11.95 1.92
C GLY A 34 -11.75 -11.28 3.22
N PHE A 35 -10.81 -10.96 4.12
CA PHE A 35 -11.08 -10.12 5.29
C PHE A 35 -11.67 -8.76 4.86
N HIS A 36 -12.60 -8.23 5.65
CA HIS A 36 -13.13 -6.89 5.45
C HIS A 36 -11.99 -5.87 5.51
N CYS A 37 -11.93 -4.98 4.52
CA CYS A 37 -11.05 -3.84 4.55
C CYS A 37 -11.56 -2.76 5.50
N ALA A 38 -10.66 -1.87 5.92
CA ALA A 38 -11.01 -0.63 6.57
C ALA A 38 -10.64 0.53 5.64
N VAL A 39 -11.55 1.48 5.48
CA VAL A 39 -11.35 2.64 4.60
C VAL A 39 -11.68 3.91 5.37
N TRP A 40 -10.78 4.89 5.31
CA TRP A 40 -10.96 6.22 5.87
C TRP A 40 -10.82 7.26 4.77
N HIS A 41 -11.79 8.16 4.69
CA HIS A 41 -11.78 9.27 3.74
C HIS A 41 -11.29 10.54 4.43
N PHE A 42 -10.36 11.23 3.80
CA PHE A 42 -9.87 12.52 4.28
C PHE A 42 -10.72 13.64 3.69
N PRO A 43 -11.19 14.58 4.52
CA PRO A 43 -12.04 15.67 4.06
C PRO A 43 -11.26 16.62 3.16
N ALA A 44 -12.00 17.25 2.24
CA ALA A 44 -11.49 18.43 1.56
C ALA A 44 -11.24 19.54 2.59
N TYR A 45 -10.17 20.32 2.36
CA TYR A 45 -9.98 21.55 3.12
C TYR A 45 -11.18 22.49 2.94
N PRO A 46 -11.58 23.26 3.97
CA PRO A 46 -12.79 24.08 3.93
C PRO A 46 -12.88 25.06 2.75
N ASP A 47 -11.74 25.48 2.22
CA ASP A 47 -11.59 26.41 1.09
C ASP A 47 -11.05 25.71 -0.18
N GLY A 48 -10.94 24.38 -0.18
CA GLY A 48 -10.39 23.58 -1.27
C GLY A 48 -8.89 23.73 -1.51
N THR A 49 -8.16 24.44 -0.63
CA THR A 49 -6.73 24.70 -0.82
C THR A 49 -5.91 23.95 0.24
N PRO A 50 -5.03 23.01 -0.14
CA PRO A 50 -4.10 22.40 0.80
C PRO A 50 -3.16 23.48 1.37
N PRO A 51 -3.03 23.62 2.69
CA PRO A 51 -2.09 24.56 3.28
C PRO A 51 -0.68 24.23 2.79
N GLU A 52 0.08 25.23 2.34
CA GLU A 52 1.42 25.04 1.73
C GLU A 52 2.40 24.25 2.61
N ASN A 53 2.12 24.16 3.92
CA ASN A 53 2.95 23.52 4.94
C ASN A 53 2.37 22.21 5.49
N LEU A 54 1.18 21.80 5.08
CA LEU A 54 0.55 20.54 5.49
C LEU A 54 0.50 19.62 4.28
N GLY A 55 1.37 18.61 4.27
CA GLY A 55 1.24 17.52 3.30
C GLY A 55 -0.11 16.83 3.44
N GLY A 56 -0.73 16.47 2.32
CA GLY A 56 -2.01 15.75 2.27
C GLY A 56 -3.12 16.50 1.52
N GLY A 57 -4.33 15.94 1.53
CA GLY A 57 -5.48 16.43 0.76
C GLY A 57 -6.67 15.47 0.72
N VAL A 58 -7.64 15.75 -0.14
CA VAL A 58 -8.78 14.87 -0.43
C VAL A 58 -8.28 13.52 -0.90
N GLY A 59 -8.67 12.47 -0.21
CA GLY A 59 -8.28 11.12 -0.61
C GLY A 59 -8.77 10.10 0.39
N PHE A 60 -8.12 8.95 0.40
CA PHE A 60 -8.48 7.87 1.31
C PHE A 60 -7.27 7.03 1.70
N THR A 61 -7.34 6.50 2.92
CA THR A 61 -6.52 5.37 3.33
C THR A 61 -7.36 4.09 3.23
N TYR A 62 -6.83 3.06 2.58
CA TYR A 62 -7.43 1.73 2.50
C TYR A 62 -6.48 0.72 3.12
N VAL A 63 -6.93 0.00 4.15
CA VAL A 63 -6.16 -1.07 4.80
C VAL A 63 -6.83 -2.41 4.56
N GLN A 64 -6.07 -3.32 3.94
CA GLN A 64 -6.41 -4.72 3.83
C GLN A 64 -5.63 -5.52 4.89
N PRO A 65 -6.29 -5.95 5.98
CA PRO A 65 -5.66 -6.89 6.90
C PRO A 65 -5.48 -8.25 6.22
N ILE A 66 -4.33 -8.88 6.49
CA ILE A 66 -3.95 -10.23 6.07
C ILE A 66 -3.36 -10.92 7.31
N ILE A 67 -3.47 -12.24 7.44
CA ILE A 67 -2.92 -12.94 8.61
C ILE A 67 -1.42 -12.65 8.73
N SER A 68 -1.03 -12.02 9.84
CA SER A 68 0.35 -11.59 10.12
C SER A 68 0.96 -10.65 9.05
N SER A 69 0.15 -9.93 8.27
CA SER A 69 0.59 -9.06 7.17
C SER A 69 -0.47 -7.98 6.90
N PHE A 70 -0.18 -6.98 6.09
CA PHE A 70 -1.21 -6.08 5.60
C PHE A 70 -0.78 -5.37 4.32
N LEU A 71 -1.76 -4.91 3.58
CA LEU A 71 -1.59 -3.94 2.50
C LEU A 71 -2.26 -2.64 2.94
N SER A 72 -1.57 -1.51 2.75
CA SER A 72 -2.15 -0.20 3.03
C SER A 72 -1.94 0.71 1.83
N TRP A 73 -2.97 1.44 1.46
CA TRP A 73 -2.93 2.49 0.46
C TRP A 73 -3.19 3.80 1.15
N ASP A 74 -2.44 4.82 0.78
CA ASP A 74 -2.67 6.18 1.23
C ASP A 74 -2.63 7.10 0.01
N THR A 75 -3.72 7.80 -0.25
CA THR A 75 -3.95 8.45 -1.55
C THR A 75 -4.33 9.91 -1.37
N TRP A 76 -3.93 10.75 -2.35
CA TRP A 76 -4.27 12.17 -2.40
C TRP A 76 -4.61 12.57 -3.83
N ARG A 77 -5.83 13.05 -4.02
CA ARG A 77 -6.37 13.45 -5.32
C ARG A 77 -5.59 14.62 -5.93
N GLU A 78 -5.20 15.58 -5.11
CA GLU A 78 -4.46 16.77 -5.50
C GLU A 78 -3.05 16.44 -6.01
N LEU A 79 -2.46 15.37 -5.48
CA LEU A 79 -1.16 14.86 -5.94
C LEU A 79 -1.29 13.88 -7.10
N TRP A 80 -2.53 13.52 -7.46
CA TRP A 80 -2.87 12.50 -8.44
C TRP A 80 -2.06 11.21 -8.21
N GLY A 81 -2.05 10.74 -6.96
CA GLY A 81 -1.17 9.66 -6.56
C GLY A 81 -1.24 9.32 -5.08
N GLY A 82 -0.25 8.55 -4.63
CA GLY A 82 -0.23 8.06 -3.26
C GLY A 82 0.93 7.11 -3.00
N TYR A 83 0.80 6.38 -1.89
CA TYR A 83 1.67 5.29 -1.50
C TYR A 83 0.90 3.97 -1.41
N VAL A 84 1.57 2.89 -1.75
CA VAL A 84 1.18 1.54 -1.33
C VAL A 84 2.27 0.94 -0.45
N PHE A 85 1.85 0.50 0.73
CA PHE A 85 2.65 -0.23 1.70
C PHE A 85 2.30 -1.70 1.61
N VAL A 86 3.32 -2.53 1.39
CA VAL A 86 3.23 -3.98 1.40
C VAL A 86 4.03 -4.49 2.57
N VAL A 87 3.34 -5.03 3.57
CA VAL A 87 3.95 -5.56 4.79
C VAL A 87 3.67 -7.05 4.86
N SER A 88 4.72 -7.85 4.66
CA SER A 88 4.65 -9.31 4.63
C SER A 88 5.47 -9.95 5.73
N CYS A 89 4.98 -11.04 6.29
CA CYS A 89 5.82 -11.97 7.07
C CYS A 89 6.66 -12.90 6.19
N LEU A 90 6.35 -13.00 4.89
CA LEU A 90 7.09 -13.83 3.93
C LEU A 90 7.93 -12.95 3.00
N GLU A 91 9.11 -13.44 2.64
CA GLU A 91 9.95 -12.76 1.66
C GLU A 91 9.25 -12.80 0.28
N PHE A 92 9.31 -11.68 -0.43
CA PHE A 92 8.72 -11.54 -1.76
C PHE A 92 9.61 -10.74 -2.69
N ASN A 93 9.38 -10.91 -4.00
CA ASN A 93 10.17 -10.22 -5.02
C ASN A 93 9.66 -8.79 -5.21
N HIS A 94 10.37 -7.84 -4.64
CA HIS A 94 10.03 -6.42 -4.72
C HIS A 94 10.06 -5.85 -6.14
N ASN A 95 10.87 -6.43 -7.04
CA ASN A 95 10.95 -6.00 -8.43
C ASN A 95 9.75 -6.48 -9.23
N GLU A 96 9.30 -7.72 -9.00
CA GLU A 96 8.07 -8.24 -9.64
C GLU A 96 6.85 -7.41 -9.25
N LEU A 97 6.75 -7.04 -7.96
CA LEU A 97 5.70 -6.14 -7.50
C LEU A 97 5.83 -4.73 -8.11
N LEU A 98 7.05 -4.18 -8.18
CA LEU A 98 7.28 -2.88 -8.81
C LEU A 98 6.85 -2.90 -10.28
N ASP A 99 7.20 -3.96 -11.01
CA ASP A 99 6.87 -4.10 -12.42
C ASP A 99 5.37 -4.25 -12.62
N TYR A 100 4.67 -5.01 -11.76
CA TYR A 100 3.22 -5.04 -11.73
C TYR A 100 2.63 -3.63 -11.53
N LEU A 101 3.08 -2.88 -10.53
CA LEU A 101 2.57 -1.53 -10.26
C LEU A 101 2.79 -0.58 -11.45
N LYS A 102 3.93 -0.68 -12.16
CA LYS A 102 4.20 0.10 -13.38
C LYS A 102 3.22 -0.20 -14.52
N THR A 103 2.56 -1.36 -14.53
CA THR A 103 1.47 -1.64 -15.50
C THR A 103 0.16 -0.92 -15.16
N GLN A 104 0.01 -0.46 -13.91
CA GLN A 104 -1.26 0.08 -13.38
C GLN A 104 -1.28 1.60 -13.28
N PHE A 105 -0.10 2.22 -13.33
CA PHE A 105 0.10 3.65 -13.08
C PHE A 105 1.12 4.25 -14.06
N HIS A 106 0.96 5.53 -14.36
CA HIS A 106 1.83 6.26 -15.29
C HIS A 106 3.25 6.42 -14.78
N LYS A 107 3.40 6.55 -13.45
CA LYS A 107 4.70 6.65 -12.80
C LYS A 107 4.66 5.87 -11.50
N VAL A 108 5.67 5.03 -11.28
CA VAL A 108 5.87 4.31 -10.02
C VAL A 108 7.33 4.35 -9.65
N GLU A 109 7.61 4.67 -8.39
CA GLU A 109 8.95 4.65 -7.82
C GLU A 109 8.93 3.77 -6.56
N GLY A 110 9.81 2.76 -6.51
CA GLY A 110 10.09 2.03 -5.28
C GLY A 110 10.86 2.95 -4.35
N ILE A 111 10.27 3.33 -3.22
CA ILE A 111 10.88 4.31 -2.32
C ILE A 111 11.87 3.61 -1.39
N LYS A 112 11.42 2.59 -0.65
CA LYS A 112 12.24 1.87 0.32
C LYS A 112 11.75 0.44 0.51
N VAL A 113 12.71 -0.46 0.67
CA VAL A 113 12.50 -1.86 1.03
C VAL A 113 13.25 -2.12 2.32
N TYR A 114 12.57 -2.71 3.31
CA TYR A 114 13.14 -3.04 4.61
C TYR A 114 12.91 -4.52 4.92
N ASP A 115 13.96 -5.19 5.38
CA ASP A 115 13.83 -6.44 6.14
C ASP A 115 13.95 -6.12 7.64
N LEU A 116 12.79 -6.03 8.29
CA LEU A 116 12.70 -5.79 9.72
C LEU A 116 12.82 -7.10 10.49
N LYS A 117 13.95 -7.29 11.16
CA LYS A 117 14.12 -8.35 12.15
C LYS A 117 13.31 -8.00 13.41
N LEU A 118 12.09 -8.52 13.50
CA LEU A 118 11.27 -8.33 14.68
C LEU A 118 11.83 -9.21 15.82
N PRO A 119 12.26 -8.62 16.96
CA PRO A 119 12.96 -9.34 18.03
C PRO A 119 12.11 -10.43 18.71
N TYR A 120 10.79 -10.42 18.52
CA TYR A 120 9.86 -11.36 19.15
C TYR A 120 9.36 -12.50 18.24
N MET A 121 9.76 -12.53 16.96
CA MET A 121 9.53 -13.72 16.13
C MET A 121 10.61 -14.75 16.48
N ARG A 122 10.40 -15.47 17.59
CA ARG A 122 11.20 -16.66 17.94
C ARG A 122 11.21 -17.57 16.72
N LYS A 123 12.39 -18.08 16.35
CA LYS A 123 12.53 -19.20 15.42
C LYS A 123 11.54 -20.27 15.85
N GLY A 124 10.48 -20.49 15.09
CA GLY A 124 9.68 -21.69 15.23
C GLY A 124 10.65 -22.84 15.02
N GLY A 125 10.89 -23.61 16.08
CA GLY A 125 11.71 -24.81 16.02
C GLY A 125 11.08 -25.76 15.01
N SER A 126 11.84 -26.06 13.97
CA SER A 126 11.70 -27.27 13.16
C SER A 126 12.73 -28.27 13.64
#